data_AF-N9M5H9-F1
#
_entry.id   AF-N9M5H9-F1
#
_cell.length_a   1.000
_cell.length_b   1.000
_cell.length_c   1.000
_cell.angle_alpha   90.00
_cell.angle_beta   90.00
_cell.angle_gamma   90.00
#
_symmetry.space_group_name_H-M   'P 1'
#
loop_
_entity.id
_entity.type
_entity.pdbx_description
1 polymer ?
#
loop_
_entity_poly.entity_id
_entity_poly.type
_entity_poly.pdbx_seq_one_letter_code
_entity_poly.pdbx_strand_id
1 'polypeptide(L)'
;MEQTAIEKISQLAIAAQSNMPINVDKSASIAIIPNDFNVHSLEKFNQHRDRFRGRFSTSAIAAFIEYIQDRAVTGVKSFISTKNGLSAETIFNIGDETSPGHGDDKALLVLEKAPEFEALISIDGSRFSQRDLIDWLDDWADFVKPHDDNGEVGLEKALRAIRNVKIGRSRDVDSDVRDMGHKLSVTEAAEAEGVVEGLPTHFILTTESYKGLPVEEIKISFRISTKDDVPTFVLRFV
;
A
#
# COMPACT_ATOMS: atom_id res chain seq x y z
N MET A 1 -19.53 57.98 -15.15
CA MET A 1 -18.45 58.74 -15.81
C MET A 1 -17.32 59.03 -14.83
N GLU A 2 -17.60 59.49 -13.61
CA GLU A 2 -16.56 59.70 -12.58
C GLU A 2 -15.91 58.42 -12.06
N GLN A 3 -16.68 57.36 -11.79
CA GLN A 3 -16.14 56.09 -11.26
C GLN A 3 -15.10 55.45 -12.20
N THR A 4 -15.36 55.46 -13.51
CA THR A 4 -14.43 55.02 -14.56
C THR A 4 -13.18 55.90 -14.71
N ALA A 5 -13.26 57.18 -14.33
CA ALA A 5 -12.10 58.07 -14.33
C ALA A 5 -11.22 57.84 -13.09
N ILE A 6 -11.85 57.62 -11.94
CA ILE A 6 -11.17 57.28 -10.68
C ILE A 6 -10.43 55.94 -10.80
N GLU A 7 -11.05 54.93 -11.42
CA GLU A 7 -10.40 53.63 -11.71
C GLU A 7 -9.15 53.78 -12.59
N LYS A 8 -9.23 54.57 -13.67
CA LYS A 8 -8.09 54.83 -14.55
C LYS A 8 -6.98 55.62 -13.85
N ILE A 9 -7.32 56.57 -13.00
CA ILE A 9 -6.34 57.33 -12.20
C ILE A 9 -5.65 56.42 -11.18
N SER A 10 -6.39 55.51 -10.54
CA SER A 10 -5.83 54.50 -9.63
C SER A 10 -4.85 53.57 -10.35
N GLN A 11 -5.23 53.05 -11.53
CA GLN A 11 -4.36 52.20 -12.35
C GLN A 11 -3.09 52.95 -12.80
N LEU A 12 -3.22 54.21 -13.22
CA LEU A 12 -2.07 55.03 -13.61
C LEU A 12 -1.15 55.35 -12.41
N ALA A 13 -1.70 55.59 -11.22
CA ALA A 13 -0.92 55.84 -10.01
C ALA A 13 -0.11 54.61 -9.57
N ILE A 14 -0.70 53.41 -9.68
CA ILE A 14 -0.01 52.15 -9.38
C ILE A 14 1.04 51.83 -10.45
N ALA A 15 0.76 52.08 -11.73
CA ALA A 15 1.72 51.90 -12.82
C ALA A 15 2.88 52.93 -12.78
N ALA A 16 2.64 54.13 -12.24
CA ALA A 16 3.63 55.19 -12.08
C ALA A 16 4.51 55.02 -10.83
N GLN A 17 4.16 54.12 -9.89
CA GLN A 17 5.09 53.68 -8.86
C GLN A 17 6.18 52.84 -9.54
N SER A 18 7.31 53.47 -9.84
CA SER A 18 8.48 52.84 -10.49
C SER A 18 8.98 51.57 -9.79
N ASN A 19 8.63 51.38 -8.52
CA ASN A 19 8.85 50.16 -7.76
C ASN A 19 7.50 49.54 -7.40
N MET A 20 6.95 48.70 -8.27
CA MET A 20 6.03 47.68 -7.77
C MET A 20 6.81 46.83 -6.75
N PRO A 21 6.20 46.40 -5.63
CA PRO A 21 6.87 45.64 -4.58
C PRO A 21 7.13 44.17 -5.00
N ILE A 22 7.58 43.98 -6.23
CA ILE A 22 7.88 42.69 -6.84
C ILE A 22 9.39 42.64 -6.99
N ASN A 23 10.04 41.99 -6.03
CA ASN A 23 11.44 41.65 -6.14
C ASN A 23 11.54 40.29 -6.83
N VAL A 24 11.99 40.30 -8.08
CA VAL A 24 12.15 39.10 -8.90
C VAL A 24 13.58 39.03 -9.39
N ASP A 25 14.12 37.83 -9.42
CA ASP A 25 15.46 37.60 -9.96
C ASP A 25 15.50 38.02 -11.43
N LYS A 26 16.65 38.55 -11.86
CA LYS A 26 16.86 39.02 -13.25
C LYS A 26 16.66 37.91 -14.29
N SER A 27 16.72 36.64 -13.89
CA SER A 27 16.48 35.47 -14.72
C SER A 27 15.01 35.06 -14.82
N ALA A 28 14.13 35.65 -14.01
CA ALA A 28 12.71 35.30 -14.01
C ALA A 28 11.97 36.01 -15.15
N SER A 29 11.27 35.23 -15.97
CA SER A 29 10.55 35.74 -17.14
C SER A 29 9.14 36.14 -16.74
N ILE A 30 8.97 37.39 -16.29
CA ILE A 30 7.71 37.91 -15.77
C ILE A 30 7.32 39.20 -16.49
N ALA A 31 6.03 39.33 -16.82
CA ALA A 31 5.44 40.60 -17.21
C ALA A 31 4.22 40.91 -16.34
N ILE A 32 4.02 42.21 -16.12
CA ILE A 32 2.86 42.74 -15.40
C ILE A 32 1.97 43.40 -16.44
N ILE A 33 0.76 42.89 -16.59
CA ILE A 33 -0.20 43.44 -17.56
C ILE A 33 -0.97 44.57 -16.87
N PRO A 34 -1.10 45.76 -17.50
CA PRO A 34 -1.78 46.91 -16.91
C PRO A 34 -3.27 46.68 -16.57
N ASN A 35 -3.93 45.76 -17.28
CA ASN A 35 -5.27 45.32 -16.93
C ASN A 35 -5.16 44.35 -15.74
N ASP A 36 -5.69 44.79 -14.60
CA ASP A 36 -5.81 44.02 -13.35
C ASP A 36 -4.50 43.68 -12.60
N PHE A 37 -3.34 44.20 -13.04
CA PHE A 37 -2.02 43.97 -12.40
C PHE A 37 -1.69 42.49 -12.15
N ASN A 38 -2.15 41.61 -13.04
CA ASN A 38 -1.86 40.19 -12.94
C ASN A 38 -0.41 39.91 -13.36
N VAL A 39 0.29 39.13 -12.52
CA VAL A 39 1.63 38.64 -12.81
C VAL A 39 1.52 37.46 -13.78
N HIS A 40 2.08 37.59 -14.97
CA HIS A 40 2.10 36.54 -15.96
C HIS A 40 3.53 36.04 -16.18
N SER A 41 3.71 34.71 -16.13
CA SER A 41 4.95 34.08 -16.58
C SER A 41 5.04 34.14 -18.11
N LEU A 42 6.15 34.70 -18.58
CA LEU A 42 6.55 34.73 -19.98
C LEU A 42 7.43 33.54 -20.37
N GLU A 43 7.77 32.65 -19.41
CA GLU A 43 8.64 31.48 -19.62
C GLU A 43 8.19 30.62 -20.82
N LYS A 44 6.87 30.51 -21.04
CA LYS A 44 6.28 29.78 -22.18
C LYS A 44 6.65 30.33 -23.57
N PHE A 45 7.08 31.57 -23.67
CA PHE A 45 7.49 32.22 -24.92
C PHE A 45 9.00 32.16 -25.15
N ASN A 46 9.77 31.74 -24.14
CA ASN A 46 11.21 31.60 -24.25
C ASN A 46 11.59 30.28 -24.95
N GLN A 47 12.76 30.27 -25.57
CA GLN A 47 13.34 29.05 -26.14
C GLN A 47 13.69 28.00 -25.07
N HIS A 48 14.04 28.47 -23.86
CA HIS A 48 14.42 27.63 -22.73
C HIS A 48 13.63 28.04 -21.49
N ARG A 49 13.46 27.07 -20.58
CA ARG A 49 12.86 27.31 -19.26
C ARG A 49 13.77 28.20 -18.41
N ASP A 50 13.17 28.94 -17.48
CA ASP A 50 13.89 29.84 -16.55
C ASP A 50 14.81 29.04 -15.63
N ARG A 51 14.43 27.79 -15.35
CA ARG A 51 15.28 26.79 -14.67
C ARG A 51 14.88 25.38 -15.09
N PHE A 52 15.78 24.44 -14.85
CA PHE A 52 15.49 23.03 -15.04
C PHE A 52 14.44 22.55 -14.01
N ARG A 53 13.41 21.82 -14.48
CA ARG A 53 12.37 21.18 -13.66
C ARG A 53 12.00 19.85 -14.29
N GLY A 54 12.59 18.77 -13.80
CA GLY A 54 12.31 17.41 -14.25
C GLY A 54 11.26 16.73 -13.37
N ARG A 55 10.51 15.81 -13.97
CA ARG A 55 9.70 14.86 -13.23
C ARG A 55 10.00 13.46 -13.75
N PHE A 56 10.69 12.67 -12.93
CA PHE A 56 10.98 11.27 -13.23
C PHE A 56 10.09 10.39 -12.35
N SER A 57 9.53 9.32 -12.92
CA SER A 57 8.75 8.34 -12.17
C SER A 57 9.03 6.94 -12.66
N THR A 58 9.30 6.02 -11.75
CA THR A 58 9.59 4.62 -12.05
C THR A 58 9.10 3.70 -10.93
N SER A 59 8.92 2.42 -11.24
CA SER A 59 8.72 1.35 -10.26
C SER A 59 9.98 0.52 -10.02
N ALA A 60 11.03 0.71 -10.81
CA ALA A 60 12.29 -0.03 -10.69
C ALA A 60 13.32 0.72 -9.84
N ILE A 61 13.80 0.08 -8.76
CA ILE A 61 14.80 0.63 -7.84
C ILE A 61 16.11 0.95 -8.59
N ALA A 62 16.58 0.05 -9.45
CA ALA A 62 17.84 0.22 -10.18
C ALA A 62 17.83 1.48 -11.08
N ALA A 63 16.75 1.67 -11.85
CA ALA A 63 16.59 2.85 -12.71
C ALA A 63 16.50 4.15 -11.90
N PHE A 64 15.89 4.10 -10.72
CA PHE A 64 15.82 5.26 -9.81
C PHE A 64 17.20 5.66 -9.27
N ILE A 65 18.00 4.69 -8.85
CA ILE A 65 19.37 4.94 -8.38
C ILE A 65 20.24 5.48 -9.51
N GLU A 66 20.19 4.85 -10.68
CA GLU A 66 20.93 5.28 -11.87
C GLU A 66 20.58 6.73 -12.26
N TYR A 67 19.29 7.07 -12.27
CA TYR A 67 18.84 8.42 -12.58
C TYR A 67 19.37 9.46 -11.59
N ILE A 68 19.36 9.17 -10.28
CA ILE A 68 19.88 10.09 -9.27
C ILE A 68 21.39 10.25 -9.40
N GLN A 69 22.12 9.17 -9.69
CA GLN A 69 23.56 9.20 -9.89
C GLN A 69 23.96 10.00 -11.14
N ASP A 70 23.25 9.81 -12.25
CA ASP A 70 23.47 10.55 -13.51
C ASP A 70 23.27 12.06 -13.34
N ARG A 71 22.27 12.46 -12.54
CA ARG A 71 22.00 13.88 -12.26
C ARG A 71 23.13 14.58 -11.50
N ALA A 72 23.86 13.87 -10.64
CA ALA A 72 25.03 14.37 -9.89
C ALA A 72 24.87 15.76 -9.22
N VAL A 73 23.65 16.12 -8.80
CA VAL A 73 23.34 17.42 -8.18
C VAL A 73 23.76 17.41 -6.71
N THR A 74 24.29 18.53 -6.20
CA THR A 74 24.63 18.70 -4.79
C THR A 74 23.41 19.18 -3.98
N GLY A 75 23.30 18.75 -2.72
CA GLY A 75 22.18 19.16 -1.84
C GLY A 75 20.85 18.44 -2.09
N VAL A 76 20.90 17.28 -2.75
CA VAL A 76 19.73 16.43 -3.00
C VAL A 76 19.22 15.84 -1.68
N LYS A 77 17.90 15.84 -1.49
CA LYS A 77 17.25 15.16 -0.35
C LYS A 77 16.29 14.10 -0.87
N SER A 78 16.38 12.91 -0.28
CA SER A 78 15.52 11.78 -0.57
C SER A 78 14.68 11.44 0.65
N PHE A 79 13.38 11.24 0.44
CA PHE A 79 12.41 10.94 1.46
C PHE A 79 11.77 9.59 1.15
N ILE A 80 11.70 8.71 2.14
CA ILE A 80 11.09 7.39 2.00
C ILE A 80 9.76 7.40 2.74
N SER A 81 8.70 6.98 2.06
CA SER A 81 7.39 6.78 2.65
C SER A 81 7.04 5.30 2.62
N THR A 82 6.73 4.76 3.80
CA THR A 82 6.25 3.39 4.00
C THR A 82 4.73 3.33 4.26
N LYS A 83 4.07 4.50 4.33
CA LYS A 83 2.64 4.59 4.62
C LYS A 83 1.86 4.47 3.31
N ASN A 84 0.94 3.50 3.24
CA ASN A 84 0.10 3.19 2.08
C ASN A 84 0.87 2.70 0.83
N GLY A 85 2.00 2.02 1.03
CA GLY A 85 2.86 1.51 -0.03
C GLY A 85 4.33 1.85 0.24
N LEU A 86 5.23 1.32 -0.59
CA LEU A 86 6.66 1.60 -0.49
C LEU A 86 7.06 2.53 -1.62
N SER A 87 7.40 3.78 -1.26
CA SER A 87 7.77 4.82 -2.21
C SER A 87 8.92 5.66 -1.71
N ALA A 88 9.67 6.24 -2.65
CA ALA A 88 10.73 7.19 -2.35
C ALA A 88 10.61 8.40 -3.28
N GLU A 89 10.73 9.60 -2.73
CA GLU A 89 10.75 10.85 -3.48
C GLU A 89 12.08 11.57 -3.26
N THR A 90 12.77 11.86 -4.35
CA THR A 90 14.00 12.64 -4.34
C THR A 90 13.75 14.01 -4.95
N ILE A 91 14.12 15.06 -4.21
CA ILE A 91 13.97 16.45 -4.63
C ILE A 91 15.37 17.01 -4.86
N PHE A 92 15.66 17.41 -6.10
CA PHE A 92 17.00 17.84 -6.50
C PHE A 92 17.30 19.29 -6.14
N ASN A 93 16.28 20.14 -6.09
CA ASN A 93 16.43 21.59 -5.89
C ASN A 93 15.67 22.11 -4.67
N ILE A 94 15.73 21.35 -3.57
CA ILE A 94 15.09 21.70 -2.29
C ILE A 94 15.83 22.79 -1.50
N GLY A 95 17.14 22.92 -1.69
CA GLY A 95 17.97 23.85 -0.90
C GLY A 95 18.11 23.45 0.57
N ASP A 96 18.37 24.44 1.43
CA ASP A 96 18.56 24.27 2.87
C ASP A 96 17.70 25.25 3.70
N GLU A 97 17.83 25.19 5.03
CA GLU A 97 17.04 26.02 5.95
C GLU A 97 17.36 27.52 5.84
N THR A 98 18.55 27.87 5.35
CA THR A 98 19.01 29.25 5.16
C THR A 98 18.72 29.79 3.76
N SER A 99 18.67 28.91 2.76
CA SER A 99 18.44 29.19 1.35
C SER A 99 17.51 28.11 0.77
N PRO A 100 16.19 28.23 1.01
CA PRO A 100 15.23 27.27 0.51
C PRO A 100 15.13 27.35 -1.02
N GLY A 101 15.17 26.18 -1.66
CA GLY A 101 14.96 26.04 -3.09
C GLY A 101 13.49 25.87 -3.45
N HIS A 102 13.22 25.69 -4.74
CA HIS A 102 11.86 25.58 -5.25
C HIS A 102 11.24 24.19 -5.11
N GLY A 103 12.07 23.16 -5.01
CA GLY A 103 11.63 21.77 -4.83
C GLY A 103 10.70 21.25 -5.94
N ASP A 104 10.82 21.76 -7.16
CA ASP A 104 9.98 21.40 -8.31
C ASP A 104 10.67 20.42 -9.29
N ASP A 105 11.96 20.14 -9.09
CA ASP A 105 12.68 19.07 -9.80
C ASP A 105 12.70 17.80 -8.93
N LYS A 106 11.99 16.77 -9.37
CA LYS A 106 11.63 15.62 -8.54
C LYS A 106 11.78 14.29 -9.28
N ALA A 107 12.21 13.27 -8.56
CA ALA A 107 12.15 11.87 -8.97
C ALA A 107 11.29 11.09 -7.97
N LEU A 108 10.40 10.24 -8.46
CA LEU A 108 9.47 9.44 -7.67
C LEU A 108 9.63 7.95 -7.99
N LEU A 109 9.96 7.16 -6.98
CA LEU A 109 9.92 5.71 -7.00
C LEU A 109 8.64 5.24 -6.31
N VAL A 110 7.82 4.46 -7.02
CA VAL A 110 6.65 3.78 -6.43
C VAL A 110 6.77 2.31 -6.73
N LEU A 111 7.01 1.49 -5.70
CA LEU A 111 7.14 0.05 -5.89
C LEU A 111 5.78 -0.60 -6.09
N GLU A 112 5.75 -1.56 -7.00
CA GLU A 112 4.59 -2.41 -7.25
C GLU A 112 4.64 -3.60 -6.31
N LYS A 113 3.50 -3.94 -5.69
CA LYS A 113 3.37 -5.19 -4.94
C LYS A 113 3.43 -6.36 -5.91
N ALA A 114 3.99 -7.48 -5.46
CA ALA A 114 3.86 -8.72 -6.19
C ALA A 114 2.39 -9.21 -6.12
N PRO A 115 1.81 -9.77 -7.20
CA PRO A 115 0.43 -10.25 -7.20
C PRO A 115 0.12 -11.25 -6.08
N GLU A 116 1.08 -12.12 -5.77
CA GLU A 116 1.00 -13.16 -4.74
C GLU A 116 0.89 -12.53 -3.35
N PHE A 117 1.68 -11.48 -3.11
CA PHE A 117 1.66 -10.74 -1.85
C PHE A 117 0.38 -9.90 -1.71
N GLU A 118 -0.10 -9.30 -2.79
CA GLU A 118 -1.37 -8.56 -2.79
C GLU A 118 -2.57 -9.47 -2.52
N ALA A 119 -2.61 -10.65 -3.15
CA ALA A 119 -3.61 -11.67 -2.86
C ALA A 119 -3.59 -12.04 -1.37
N LEU A 120 -2.40 -12.16 -0.77
CA LEU A 120 -2.27 -12.46 0.65
C LEU A 120 -2.75 -11.34 1.59
N ILE A 121 -2.49 -10.09 1.24
CA ILE A 121 -3.00 -8.97 2.05
C ILE A 121 -4.54 -8.97 2.05
N SER A 122 -5.16 -9.34 0.92
CA SER A 122 -6.61 -9.34 0.78
C SER A 122 -7.32 -10.38 1.68
N ILE A 123 -6.62 -11.45 2.06
CA ILE A 123 -7.21 -12.54 2.85
C ILE A 123 -7.06 -12.35 4.37
N ASP A 124 -6.22 -11.41 4.82
CA ASP A 124 -5.95 -11.24 6.25
C ASP A 124 -7.21 -10.89 7.03
N GLY A 125 -7.54 -11.75 8.00
CA GLY A 125 -8.73 -11.59 8.85
C GLY A 125 -10.05 -11.95 8.16
N SER A 126 -10.03 -12.29 6.87
CA SER A 126 -11.19 -12.76 6.13
C SER A 126 -11.61 -14.17 6.55
N ARG A 127 -12.90 -14.45 6.40
CA ARG A 127 -13.54 -15.73 6.70
C ARG A 127 -13.81 -16.46 5.40
N PHE A 128 -13.24 -17.66 5.25
CA PHE A 128 -13.39 -18.50 4.08
C PHE A 128 -14.34 -19.65 4.38
N SER A 129 -15.18 -20.00 3.40
CA SER A 129 -15.78 -21.33 3.37
C SER A 129 -14.71 -22.36 3.02
N GLN A 130 -15.01 -23.64 3.27
CA GLN A 130 -14.10 -24.73 2.92
C GLN A 130 -13.72 -24.71 1.43
N ARG A 131 -14.71 -24.47 0.55
CA ARG A 131 -14.50 -24.43 -0.90
C ARG A 131 -13.62 -23.25 -1.30
N ASP A 132 -13.95 -22.05 -0.81
CA ASP A 132 -13.23 -20.83 -1.19
C ASP A 132 -11.76 -20.89 -0.76
N LEU A 133 -11.47 -21.49 0.40
CA LEU A 133 -10.10 -21.70 0.86
C LEU A 133 -9.33 -22.68 -0.03
N ILE A 134 -9.97 -23.79 -0.44
CA ILE A 134 -9.34 -24.78 -1.31
C ILE A 134 -9.02 -24.17 -2.67
N ASP A 135 -9.99 -23.50 -3.28
CA ASP A 135 -9.81 -22.84 -4.58
C ASP A 135 -8.67 -21.81 -4.49
N TRP A 136 -8.60 -21.04 -3.41
CA TRP A 136 -7.50 -20.09 -3.18
C TRP A 136 -6.13 -20.77 -3.01
N LEU A 137 -6.05 -21.86 -2.23
CA LEU A 137 -4.80 -22.60 -2.06
C LEU A 137 -4.31 -23.26 -3.35
N ASP A 138 -5.23 -23.71 -4.21
CA ASP A 138 -4.92 -24.26 -5.52
C ASP A 138 -4.38 -23.17 -6.47
N ASP A 139 -4.96 -21.96 -6.47
CA ASP A 139 -4.52 -20.82 -7.29
C ASP A 139 -3.09 -20.34 -6.93
N TRP A 140 -2.68 -20.47 -5.67
CA TRP A 140 -1.38 -19.99 -5.16
C TRP A 140 -0.43 -21.11 -4.71
N ALA A 141 -0.64 -22.34 -5.19
CA ALA A 141 0.09 -23.53 -4.82
C ALA A 141 1.63 -23.42 -4.95
N ASP A 142 2.10 -22.66 -5.94
CA ASP A 142 3.53 -22.47 -6.20
C ASP A 142 4.23 -21.59 -5.13
N PHE A 143 3.46 -20.76 -4.43
CA PHE A 143 3.98 -19.79 -3.47
C PHE A 143 3.63 -20.13 -2.02
N VAL A 144 2.57 -20.92 -1.80
CA VAL A 144 2.01 -21.21 -0.47
C VAL A 144 2.25 -22.65 -0.07
N LYS A 145 3.00 -22.84 1.01
CA LYS A 145 3.31 -24.17 1.56
C LYS A 145 2.58 -24.40 2.88
N PRO A 146 1.83 -25.52 3.04
CA PRO A 146 1.22 -25.86 4.32
C PRO A 146 2.24 -26.44 5.29
N HIS A 147 2.11 -26.09 6.57
CA HIS A 147 2.92 -26.64 7.65
C HIS A 147 2.02 -27.06 8.83
N ASP A 148 2.37 -28.17 9.48
CA ASP A 148 1.79 -28.63 10.74
C ASP A 148 2.84 -28.55 11.88
N ASP A 149 2.53 -29.13 13.04
CA ASP A 149 3.43 -29.13 14.20
C ASP A 149 4.72 -29.94 13.97
N ASN A 150 4.75 -30.81 12.96
CA ASN A 150 5.88 -31.67 12.61
C ASN A 150 6.71 -31.14 11.43
N GLY A 151 6.21 -30.16 10.66
CA GLY A 151 6.95 -29.52 9.57
C GLY A 151 6.10 -29.26 8.33
N GLU A 152 6.76 -29.19 7.17
CA GLU A 152 6.10 -29.00 5.87
C GLU A 152 5.22 -30.21 5.53
N VAL A 153 3.98 -29.94 5.16
CA VAL A 153 3.00 -30.93 4.73
C VAL A 153 2.81 -30.79 3.22
N GLY A 154 2.75 -31.91 2.50
CA GLY A 154 2.44 -31.87 1.06
C GLY A 154 1.06 -31.24 0.81
N LEU A 155 0.98 -30.34 -0.17
CA LEU A 155 -0.22 -29.56 -0.47
C LEU A 155 -1.47 -30.45 -0.66
N GLU A 156 -1.36 -31.55 -1.41
CA GLU A 156 -2.49 -32.48 -1.59
C GLU A 156 -3.00 -33.09 -0.27
N LYS A 157 -2.10 -33.41 0.66
CA LYS A 157 -2.46 -33.95 1.98
C LYS A 157 -3.19 -32.89 2.79
N ALA A 158 -2.69 -31.65 2.77
CA ALA A 158 -3.32 -30.51 3.42
C ALA A 158 -4.73 -30.23 2.85
N LEU A 159 -4.89 -30.19 1.52
CA LEU A 159 -6.19 -29.96 0.88
C LEU A 159 -7.20 -31.06 1.20
N ARG A 160 -6.77 -32.34 1.22
CA ARG A 160 -7.62 -33.46 1.63
C ARG A 160 -8.03 -33.34 3.10
N ALA A 161 -7.12 -32.95 3.98
CA ALA A 161 -7.42 -32.72 5.39
C ALA A 161 -8.45 -31.60 5.55
N ILE A 162 -8.25 -30.46 4.87
CA ILE A 162 -9.19 -29.32 4.89
C ILE A 162 -10.57 -29.74 4.38
N ARG A 163 -10.67 -30.51 3.29
CA ARG A 163 -11.96 -31.07 2.76
C ARG A 163 -12.68 -31.97 3.76
N ASN A 164 -11.93 -32.70 4.58
CA ASN A 164 -12.49 -33.67 5.51
C ASN A 164 -12.86 -33.06 6.88
N VAL A 165 -12.56 -31.79 7.12
CA VAL A 165 -13.00 -31.08 8.32
C VAL A 165 -14.53 -31.07 8.37
N LYS A 166 -15.09 -31.77 9.35
CA LYS A 166 -16.53 -31.76 9.68
C LYS A 166 -16.70 -31.20 11.09
N ILE A 167 -17.73 -30.38 11.29
CA ILE A 167 -18.14 -29.99 12.64
C ILE A 167 -18.96 -31.14 13.21
N GLY A 168 -18.43 -31.81 14.24
CA GLY A 168 -19.21 -32.72 15.07
C GLY A 168 -20.15 -31.91 15.98
N ARG A 169 -21.44 -31.86 15.66
CA ARG A 169 -22.45 -31.69 16.71
C ARG A 169 -22.71 -33.08 17.27
N SER A 170 -22.25 -33.33 18.51
CA SER A 170 -22.77 -34.44 19.29
C SER A 170 -24.24 -34.14 19.57
N ARG A 171 -25.10 -34.66 18.70
CA ARG A 171 -26.55 -34.69 18.87
C ARG A 171 -27.06 -36.11 18.64
N ASP A 172 -26.32 -37.09 19.15
CA ASP A 172 -26.91 -38.37 19.54
C ASP A 172 -27.60 -38.15 20.89
N VAL A 173 -28.83 -37.65 20.83
CA VAL A 173 -29.82 -38.05 21.84
C VAL A 173 -30.75 -38.99 21.11
N ASP A 174 -30.24 -40.22 21.02
CA ASP A 174 -31.04 -41.42 20.84
C ASP A 174 -32.24 -41.32 21.80
N SER A 175 -33.43 -41.61 21.27
CA SER A 175 -34.64 -41.64 22.05
C SER A 175 -34.54 -42.81 23.03
N ASP A 176 -34.10 -42.56 24.26
CA ASP A 176 -34.51 -43.42 25.35
C ASP A 176 -34.78 -42.62 26.64
N VAL A 177 -35.92 -42.94 27.21
CA VAL A 177 -36.58 -42.25 28.30
C VAL A 177 -36.03 -42.83 29.60
N ARG A 178 -35.27 -42.06 30.40
CA ARG A 178 -35.43 -41.94 31.87
C ARG A 178 -34.28 -41.22 32.60
N ASP A 179 -34.73 -40.44 33.58
CA ASP A 179 -34.11 -40.06 34.86
C ASP A 179 -32.87 -39.14 34.91
N MET A 180 -33.18 -37.86 35.14
CA MET A 180 -32.87 -37.14 36.38
C MET A 180 -31.40 -37.06 36.85
N GLY A 181 -30.79 -35.88 36.65
CA GLY A 181 -29.66 -35.44 37.48
C GLY A 181 -28.64 -34.56 36.78
N HIS A 182 -28.75 -33.25 36.99
CA HIS A 182 -27.67 -32.26 36.98
C HIS A 182 -26.26 -32.73 36.58
N LYS A 183 -25.70 -32.14 35.52
CA LYS A 183 -24.46 -31.34 35.63
C LYS A 183 -24.23 -30.50 34.37
N LEU A 184 -24.15 -29.20 34.63
CA LEU A 184 -23.53 -28.20 33.78
C LEU A 184 -22.10 -28.64 33.40
N SER A 185 -21.82 -28.73 32.11
CA SER A 185 -20.56 -28.34 31.45
C SER A 185 -20.57 -28.93 30.04
N VAL A 186 -21.18 -28.21 29.09
CA VAL A 186 -21.18 -28.57 27.65
C VAL A 186 -20.35 -27.55 26.85
N THR A 187 -19.61 -26.67 27.52
CA THR A 187 -18.93 -25.53 26.88
C THR A 187 -17.47 -25.76 26.52
N GLU A 188 -16.88 -26.91 26.85
CA GLU A 188 -15.46 -27.21 26.52
C GLU A 188 -15.24 -28.53 25.74
N ALA A 189 -16.29 -29.28 25.43
CA ALA A 189 -16.19 -30.53 24.66
C ALA A 189 -16.44 -30.36 23.14
N ALA A 190 -16.34 -29.13 22.63
CA ALA A 190 -16.44 -28.83 21.20
C ALA A 190 -15.08 -28.43 20.60
N GLU A 191 -13.99 -28.93 21.19
CA GLU A 191 -12.75 -29.13 20.43
C GLU A 191 -13.10 -30.09 19.29
N ALA A 192 -12.92 -29.64 18.06
CA ALA A 192 -13.24 -30.43 16.88
C ALA A 192 -12.63 -31.83 17.01
N GLU A 193 -13.49 -32.85 17.20
CA GLU A 193 -13.10 -34.25 17.10
C GLU A 193 -12.57 -34.47 15.68
N GLY A 194 -11.24 -34.50 15.57
CA GLY A 194 -10.55 -34.71 14.31
C GLY A 194 -9.31 -33.85 14.18
N VAL A 195 -8.25 -34.16 14.94
CA VAL A 195 -6.89 -33.93 14.45
C VAL A 195 -6.73 -34.86 13.24
N VAL A 196 -7.22 -34.42 12.08
CA VAL A 196 -7.03 -35.12 10.82
C VAL A 196 -5.54 -35.01 10.51
N GLU A 197 -4.86 -36.14 10.43
CA GLU A 197 -3.44 -36.18 10.14
C GLU A 197 -3.12 -35.38 8.86
N GLY A 198 -2.28 -34.35 8.97
CA GLY A 198 -1.95 -33.43 7.87
C GLY A 198 -2.84 -32.19 7.74
N LEU A 199 -3.66 -31.87 8.75
CA LEU A 199 -4.30 -30.55 8.86
C LEU A 199 -3.22 -29.49 9.16
N PRO A 200 -3.05 -28.46 8.31
CA PRO A 200 -2.05 -27.42 8.56
C PRO A 200 -2.39 -26.60 9.80
N THR A 201 -1.37 -26.09 10.50
CA THR A 201 -1.51 -25.08 11.56
C THR A 201 -1.17 -23.68 11.04
N HIS A 202 -0.34 -23.62 10.01
CA HIS A 202 0.05 -22.39 9.34
C HIS A 202 0.45 -22.65 7.90
N PHE A 203 0.53 -21.58 7.13
CA PHE A 203 1.10 -21.57 5.79
C PHE A 203 2.33 -20.68 5.77
N ILE A 204 3.30 -21.03 4.94
CA ILE A 204 4.46 -20.19 4.64
C ILE A 204 4.31 -19.74 3.18
N LEU A 205 4.22 -18.43 2.98
CA LEU A 205 4.28 -17.80 1.66
C LEU A 205 5.73 -17.44 1.37
N THR A 206 6.27 -17.88 0.25
CA THR A 206 7.61 -17.50 -0.21
C THR A 206 7.50 -16.63 -1.45
N THR A 207 7.67 -15.31 -1.30
CA THR A 207 7.59 -14.37 -2.43
C THR A 207 8.35 -13.07 -2.14
N GLU A 208 8.57 -12.26 -3.18
CA GLU A 208 8.99 -10.86 -2.99
C GLU A 208 7.76 -10.02 -2.62
N SER A 209 7.82 -9.22 -1.54
CA SER A 209 6.66 -8.39 -1.16
C SER A 209 6.37 -7.29 -2.19
N TYR A 210 7.44 -6.64 -2.66
CA TYR A 210 7.41 -5.66 -3.74
C TYR A 210 8.44 -6.04 -4.79
N LYS A 211 8.16 -5.76 -6.06
CA LYS A 211 9.07 -6.09 -7.15
C LYS A 211 10.45 -5.50 -6.93
N GLY A 212 11.48 -6.35 -6.97
CA GLY A 212 12.87 -5.97 -6.79
C GLY A 212 13.35 -5.95 -5.33
N LEU A 213 12.51 -6.37 -4.39
CA LEU A 213 12.94 -6.69 -3.01
C LEU A 213 13.39 -8.15 -2.90
N PRO A 214 14.17 -8.51 -1.86
CA PRO A 214 14.50 -9.91 -1.62
C PRO A 214 13.24 -10.75 -1.41
N VAL A 215 13.33 -12.02 -1.80
CA VAL A 215 12.32 -13.03 -1.49
C VAL A 215 12.35 -13.31 0.01
N GLU A 216 11.19 -13.27 0.64
CA GLU A 216 11.02 -13.52 2.06
C GLU A 216 9.98 -14.61 2.31
N GLU A 217 10.11 -15.28 3.46
CA GLU A 217 9.14 -16.25 3.94
C GLU A 217 8.21 -15.58 4.96
N ILE A 218 6.92 -15.54 4.63
CA ILE A 218 5.90 -14.89 5.45
C ILE A 218 5.00 -15.97 6.04
N LYS A 219 4.89 -15.98 7.36
CA LYS A 219 4.07 -16.95 8.11
C LYS A 219 2.63 -16.47 8.26
N ILE A 220 1.70 -17.38 7.98
CA ILE A 220 0.26 -17.13 8.05
C ILE A 220 -0.37 -18.16 8.96
N SER A 221 -0.95 -17.72 10.06
CA SER A 221 -1.71 -18.60 10.94
C SER A 221 -2.98 -19.08 10.25
N PHE A 222 -3.28 -20.37 10.41
CA PHE A 222 -4.53 -20.97 9.98
C PHE A 222 -5.36 -21.35 11.21
N ARG A 223 -6.61 -20.91 11.23
CA ARG A 223 -7.55 -21.19 12.33
C ARG A 223 -8.91 -21.60 11.80
N ILE A 224 -9.52 -22.55 12.50
CA ILE A 224 -10.89 -22.98 12.26
C ILE A 224 -11.79 -22.28 13.29
N SER A 225 -12.81 -21.57 12.81
CA SER A 225 -13.83 -20.93 13.64
C SER A 225 -15.11 -21.75 13.60
N THR A 226 -15.56 -22.19 14.78
CA THR A 226 -16.78 -22.98 15.00
C THR A 226 -17.96 -22.14 15.50
N LYS A 227 -17.91 -20.80 15.30
CA LYS A 227 -18.98 -19.89 15.74
C LYS A 227 -20.27 -20.04 14.93
N ASP A 228 -20.16 -20.54 13.71
CA ASP A 228 -21.26 -20.71 12.77
C ASP A 228 -21.59 -22.21 12.63
N ASP A 229 -22.80 -22.55 12.16
CA ASP A 229 -23.23 -23.95 11.94
C ASP A 229 -22.46 -24.67 10.80
N VAL A 230 -21.54 -23.95 10.14
CA VAL A 230 -20.68 -24.42 9.04
C VAL A 230 -19.22 -24.08 9.40
N PRO A 231 -18.24 -24.95 9.10
CA PRO A 231 -16.84 -24.67 9.39
C PRO A 231 -16.36 -23.46 8.59
N THR A 232 -15.90 -22.44 9.30
CA THR A 232 -15.34 -21.22 8.73
C THR A 232 -13.85 -21.18 9.00
N PHE A 233 -13.05 -20.90 7.98
CA PHE A 233 -11.59 -20.85 8.07
C PHE A 233 -11.11 -19.40 8.09
N VAL A 234 -10.10 -19.11 8.91
CA VAL A 234 -9.55 -17.76 9.09
C VAL A 234 -8.04 -17.83 8.94
N LEU A 235 -7.52 -17.01 8.02
CA LEU A 235 -6.10 -16.82 7.80
C LEU A 235 -5.67 -15.47 8.39
N ARG A 236 -4.54 -15.42 9.09
CA ARG A 236 -3.98 -14.15 9.59
C ARG A 236 -2.46 -14.11 9.58
N PHE A 237 -1.91 -12.93 9.29
CA PHE A 237 -0.49 -12.63 9.51
C PHE A 237 -0.10 -12.82 10.98
N VAL A 238 1.14 -13.29 11.20
CA VAL A 238 1.75 -13.51 12.52
C VAL A 238 3.04 -12.70 12.62
#